data_AF-A0A7W0STI3-F1
#
_entry.id   AF-A0A7W0STI3-F1
#
_cell.length_a   1.000
_cell.length_b   1.000
_cell.length_c   1.000
_cell.angle_alpha   90.00
_cell.angle_beta   90.00
_cell.angle_gamma   90.00
#
_symmetry.space_group_name_H-M   'P 1'
#
loop_
_entity.id
_entity.type
_entity.pdbx_description
1 polymer ?
#
loop_
_entity_poly.entity_id
_entity_poly.type
_entity_poly.pdbx_seq_one_letter_code
_entity_poly.pdbx_strand_id
1 'polypeptide(L)'
;MTNLGNLAWERGDHDRATDLHREALALYRKIGNERGVAWSLSNLGVLNVLRDQPASAFPLLQEALSLYVALGDRDGIAESLEGLGGVGSTAEAARLLGTAAALRQAMGRSMSQGERETNALIADSIQAAIGEDAFAAAWAAGRESTLEETVAMALAMTNEGIEGQREHGAGGTGPAEQPEIRIDVLGR
;
A
#
# COMPACT_ATOMS: atom_id res chain seq x y z
N MET A 1 0.62 23.39 10.08
CA MET A 1 -0.50 23.41 9.11
C MET A 1 -1.05 22.00 8.99
N THR A 2 -1.62 21.54 10.09
CA THR A 2 -1.73 20.11 10.41
C THR A 2 -3.21 19.72 10.41
N ASN A 3 -3.92 19.98 9.30
CA ASN A 3 -5.36 19.66 9.22
C ASN A 3 -5.95 19.60 7.79
N LEU A 4 -5.14 19.49 6.73
CA LEU A 4 -5.66 19.24 5.37
C LEU A 4 -5.41 17.80 4.88
N GLY A 5 -4.44 17.09 5.47
CA GLY A 5 -4.14 15.69 5.12
C GLY A 5 -5.18 14.67 5.60
N ASN A 6 -5.89 14.96 6.70
CA ASN A 6 -6.82 14.01 7.32
C ASN A 6 -8.28 14.18 6.86
N LEU A 7 -8.64 15.27 6.17
CA LEU A 7 -10.02 15.51 5.75
C LEU A 7 -10.34 14.94 4.35
N ALA A 8 -9.32 14.61 3.54
CA ALA A 8 -9.49 13.94 2.24
C ALA A 8 -9.59 12.40 2.37
N TRP A 9 -9.67 11.89 3.59
CA TRP A 9 -9.82 10.47 3.94
C TRP A 9 -11.28 9.97 3.81
N GLU A 10 -12.25 10.87 3.60
CA GLU A 10 -13.66 10.51 3.46
C GLU A 10 -14.08 10.31 1.99
N ARG A 11 -13.70 9.17 1.40
CA ARG A 11 -14.34 8.47 0.26
C ARG A 11 -14.55 9.19 -1.09
N GLY A 12 -14.39 10.51 -1.20
CA GLY A 12 -14.71 11.28 -2.42
C GLY A 12 -13.54 11.64 -3.32
N ASP A 13 -12.31 11.68 -2.79
CA ASP A 13 -11.13 12.19 -3.54
C ASP A 13 -10.19 11.09 -4.03
N HIS A 14 -10.37 9.84 -3.61
CA HIS A 14 -9.56 8.72 -4.10
C HIS A 14 -9.80 8.45 -5.60
N ASP A 15 -11.04 8.56 -6.06
CA ASP A 15 -11.39 8.35 -7.48
C ASP A 15 -10.73 9.41 -8.34
N ARG A 16 -10.85 10.68 -7.92
CA ARG A 16 -10.18 11.80 -8.57
C ARG A 16 -8.65 11.67 -8.54
N ALA A 17 -8.06 11.29 -7.41
CA ALA A 17 -6.62 11.05 -7.32
C ALA A 17 -6.19 9.92 -8.26
N THR A 18 -6.97 8.84 -8.35
CA THR A 18 -6.69 7.73 -9.26
C THR A 18 -6.67 8.19 -10.71
N ASP A 19 -7.66 8.98 -11.14
CA ASP A 19 -7.72 9.46 -12.51
C ASP A 19 -6.55 10.40 -12.84
N LEU A 20 -6.22 11.32 -11.94
CA LEU A 20 -5.06 12.21 -12.09
C LEU A 20 -3.74 11.43 -12.20
N HIS A 21 -3.55 10.39 -11.38
CA HIS A 21 -2.34 9.57 -11.45
C HIS A 21 -2.29 8.71 -12.72
N ARG A 22 -3.44 8.24 -13.23
CA ARG A 22 -3.51 7.53 -14.54
C ARG A 22 -3.18 8.44 -15.71
N GLU A 23 -3.71 9.67 -15.71
CA GLU A 23 -3.39 10.67 -16.72
C GLU A 23 -1.89 11.04 -16.69
N ALA A 24 -1.37 11.29 -15.48
CA ALA A 24 0.06 11.56 -15.28
C ALA A 24 0.93 10.38 -15.76
N LEU A 25 0.55 9.13 -15.44
CA LEU A 25 1.24 7.93 -15.89
C LEU A 25 1.30 7.86 -17.42
N ALA A 26 0.18 8.11 -18.10
CA ALA A 26 0.12 8.12 -19.56
C ALA A 26 1.01 9.21 -20.17
N LEU A 27 1.01 10.42 -19.59
CA LEU A 27 1.86 11.52 -20.02
C LEU A 27 3.34 11.22 -19.81
N TYR A 28 3.73 10.73 -18.62
CA TYR A 28 5.11 10.40 -18.31
C TYR A 28 5.65 9.26 -19.18
N ARG A 29 4.84 8.23 -19.46
CA ARG A 29 5.19 7.18 -20.44
C ARG A 29 5.40 7.78 -21.83
N LYS A 30 4.52 8.68 -22.27
CA LYS A 30 4.61 9.32 -23.61
C LYS A 30 5.88 10.17 -23.78
N ILE A 31 6.33 10.86 -22.73
CA ILE A 31 7.52 11.72 -22.79
C ILE A 31 8.80 11.02 -22.34
N GLY A 32 8.74 9.72 -21.97
CA GLY A 32 9.89 8.96 -21.51
C GLY A 32 10.43 9.36 -20.12
N ASN A 33 9.59 9.92 -19.25
CA ASN A 33 9.99 10.29 -17.89
C ASN A 33 9.82 9.10 -16.93
N GLU A 34 10.84 8.27 -16.81
CA GLU A 34 10.83 7.06 -15.98
C GLU A 34 10.57 7.33 -14.49
N ARG A 35 11.14 8.39 -13.91
CA ARG A 35 10.86 8.76 -12.51
C ARG A 35 9.39 9.14 -12.33
N GLY A 36 8.81 9.87 -13.28
CA GLY A 36 7.39 10.21 -13.26
C GLY A 36 6.50 8.97 -13.38
N VAL A 37 6.89 8.01 -14.21
CA VAL A 37 6.20 6.71 -14.34
C VAL A 37 6.21 5.95 -13.01
N ALA A 38 7.39 5.78 -12.39
CA ALA A 38 7.55 5.10 -11.11
C ALA A 38 6.71 5.75 -10.01
N TRP A 39 6.72 7.08 -9.95
CA TRP A 39 5.93 7.85 -8.98
C TRP A 39 4.43 7.64 -9.16
N SER A 40 3.92 7.75 -10.39
CA SER A 40 2.50 7.53 -10.65
C SER A 40 2.06 6.10 -10.33
N LEU A 41 2.89 5.09 -10.67
CA LEU A 41 2.62 3.69 -10.35
C LEU A 41 2.57 3.42 -8.85
N SER A 42 3.54 3.96 -8.09
CA SER A 42 3.57 3.82 -6.63
C SER A 42 2.31 4.39 -5.98
N ASN A 43 1.90 5.60 -6.37
CA ASN A 43 0.68 6.23 -5.84
C ASN A 43 -0.59 5.45 -6.20
N LEU A 44 -0.71 4.96 -7.44
CA LEU A 44 -1.84 4.09 -7.83
C LEU A 44 -1.85 2.78 -7.03
N GLY A 45 -0.67 2.21 -6.79
CA GLY A 45 -0.50 1.03 -5.94
C GLY A 45 -1.02 1.26 -4.53
N VAL A 46 -0.54 2.31 -3.86
CA VAL A 46 -0.98 2.68 -2.50
C VAL A 46 -2.48 2.96 -2.44
N LEU A 47 -3.04 3.68 -3.43
CA LEU A 47 -4.49 3.91 -3.49
C LEU A 47 -5.29 2.61 -3.59
N ASN A 48 -4.79 1.60 -4.32
CA ASN A 48 -5.41 0.28 -4.37
C ASN A 48 -5.28 -0.49 -3.05
N VAL A 49 -4.15 -0.37 -2.33
CA VAL A 49 -4.03 -0.91 -0.97
C VAL A 49 -5.07 -0.30 -0.04
N LEU A 50 -5.21 1.04 -0.05
CA LEU A 50 -6.19 1.76 0.78
C LEU A 50 -7.65 1.44 0.42
N ARG A 51 -7.92 1.02 -0.82
CA ARG A 51 -9.22 0.54 -1.29
C ARG A 51 -9.45 -0.94 -1.05
N ASP A 52 -8.56 -1.61 -0.33
CA ASP A 52 -8.67 -3.04 -0.05
C ASP A 52 -8.61 -3.89 -1.34
N GLN A 53 -7.80 -3.46 -2.32
CA GLN A 53 -7.58 -4.10 -3.62
C GLN A 53 -6.10 -4.53 -3.81
N PRO A 54 -5.57 -5.42 -2.96
CA PRO A 54 -4.15 -5.77 -2.96
C PRO A 54 -3.69 -6.45 -4.26
N ALA A 55 -4.54 -7.28 -4.89
CA ALA A 55 -4.22 -7.92 -6.17
C ALA A 55 -3.99 -6.91 -7.31
N SER A 56 -4.70 -5.77 -7.28
CA SER A 56 -4.51 -4.67 -8.24
C SER A 56 -3.30 -3.79 -7.87
N ALA A 57 -3.01 -3.65 -6.58
CA ALA A 57 -1.90 -2.85 -6.08
C ALA A 57 -0.53 -3.49 -6.37
N PHE A 58 -0.44 -4.81 -6.19
CA PHE A 58 0.80 -5.57 -6.27
C PHE A 58 1.62 -5.33 -7.55
N PRO A 59 1.07 -5.52 -8.77
CA PRO A 59 1.86 -5.33 -9.99
C PRO A 59 2.31 -3.88 -10.17
N LEU A 60 1.52 -2.90 -9.74
CA LEU A 60 1.86 -1.48 -9.83
C LEU A 60 3.06 -1.14 -8.94
N LEU A 61 3.05 -1.66 -7.70
CA LEU A 61 4.12 -1.43 -6.74
C LEU A 61 5.41 -2.18 -7.12
N GLN A 62 5.31 -3.38 -7.69
CA GLN A 62 6.48 -4.09 -8.23
C GLN A 62 7.10 -3.37 -9.45
N GLU A 63 6.28 -2.86 -10.37
CA GLU A 63 6.78 -2.07 -11.51
C GLU A 63 7.45 -0.77 -11.02
N ALA A 64 6.83 -0.07 -10.07
CA ALA A 64 7.42 1.11 -9.44
C ALA A 64 8.76 0.81 -8.76
N LEU A 65 8.83 -0.27 -7.97
CA LEU A 65 10.06 -0.72 -7.31
C LEU A 65 11.18 -0.96 -8.33
N SER A 66 10.88 -1.69 -9.41
CA SER A 66 11.85 -1.99 -10.47
C SER A 66 12.42 -0.71 -11.10
N LEU A 67 11.57 0.28 -11.37
CA LEU A 67 11.98 1.56 -11.95
C LEU A 67 12.82 2.38 -10.96
N TYR A 68 12.39 2.47 -9.69
CA TYR A 68 13.16 3.22 -8.69
C TYR A 68 14.52 2.60 -8.40
N VAL A 69 14.64 1.27 -8.46
CA VAL A 69 15.92 0.55 -8.40
C VAL A 69 16.81 0.96 -9.58
N ALA A 70 16.28 0.93 -10.81
CA ALA A 70 17.03 1.34 -12.00
C ALA A 70 17.49 2.82 -11.94
N LEU A 71 16.68 3.67 -11.31
CA LEU A 71 16.96 5.10 -11.13
C LEU A 71 17.86 5.41 -9.92
N GLY A 72 18.14 4.43 -9.05
CA GLY A 72 18.84 4.63 -7.79
C GLY A 72 18.08 5.50 -6.77
N ASP A 73 16.75 5.57 -6.89
CA ASP A 73 15.89 6.44 -6.09
C ASP A 73 15.52 5.77 -4.76
N ARG A 74 16.33 6.04 -3.73
CA ARG A 74 16.18 5.39 -2.42
C ARG A 74 14.87 5.74 -1.70
N ASP A 75 14.32 6.93 -1.94
CA ASP A 75 13.02 7.31 -1.37
C ASP A 75 11.90 6.51 -2.02
N GLY A 76 11.90 6.45 -3.35
CA GLY A 76 10.92 5.67 -4.11
C GLY A 76 10.98 4.16 -3.83
N ILE A 77 12.19 3.63 -3.58
CA ILE A 77 12.37 2.23 -3.16
C ILE A 77 11.71 2.00 -1.79
N ALA A 78 11.95 2.87 -0.80
CA ALA A 78 11.34 2.74 0.53
C ALA A 78 9.80 2.78 0.45
N GLU A 79 9.24 3.74 -0.27
CA GLU A 79 7.80 3.85 -0.53
C GLU A 79 7.21 2.58 -1.17
N SER A 80 7.89 2.02 -2.15
CA SER A 80 7.41 0.82 -2.86
C SER A 80 7.44 -0.41 -1.96
N LEU A 81 8.47 -0.55 -1.12
CA LEU A 81 8.58 -1.62 -0.12
C LEU A 81 7.50 -1.49 0.97
N GLU A 82 7.20 -0.28 1.42
CA GLU A 82 6.10 0.01 2.35
C GLU A 82 4.75 -0.37 1.74
N GLY A 83 4.50 0.05 0.51
CA GLY A 83 3.30 -0.31 -0.25
C GLY A 83 3.16 -1.82 -0.42
N LEU A 84 4.22 -2.53 -0.82
CA LEU A 84 4.22 -3.99 -0.98
C LEU A 84 4.01 -4.72 0.35
N GLY A 85 4.53 -4.18 1.45
CA GLY A 85 4.23 -4.65 2.80
C GLY A 85 2.73 -4.54 3.11
N GLY A 86 2.05 -3.52 2.60
CA GLY A 86 0.59 -3.34 2.72
C GLY A 86 -0.26 -4.28 1.87
N VAL A 87 0.34 -4.96 0.89
CA VAL A 87 -0.39 -5.89 0.00
C VAL A 87 -0.54 -7.28 0.61
N GLY A 88 0.42 -7.71 1.44
CA GLY A 88 0.45 -9.05 2.02
C GLY A 88 0.52 -9.04 3.54
N SER A 89 0.01 -10.10 4.17
CA SER A 89 0.06 -10.27 5.62
C SER A 89 1.00 -11.40 6.03
N THR A 90 2.22 -11.41 5.46
CA THR A 90 3.21 -12.49 5.64
C THR A 90 4.49 -12.03 6.33
N ALA A 91 5.35 -12.97 6.69
CA ALA A 91 6.68 -12.66 7.23
C ALA A 91 7.53 -11.88 6.20
N GLU A 92 7.40 -12.18 4.91
CA GLU A 92 8.07 -11.40 3.85
C GLU A 92 7.62 -9.94 3.88
N ALA A 93 6.32 -9.67 4.02
CA ALA A 93 5.80 -8.30 4.13
C ALA A 93 6.41 -7.55 5.32
N ALA A 94 6.52 -8.19 6.49
CA ALA A 94 7.20 -7.60 7.66
C ALA A 94 8.69 -7.30 7.39
N ARG A 95 9.40 -8.16 6.65
CA ARG A 95 10.79 -7.91 6.22
C ARG A 95 10.90 -6.70 5.29
N LEU A 96 9.94 -6.50 4.38
CA LEU A 96 9.89 -5.34 3.50
C LEU A 96 9.80 -4.06 4.34
N LEU A 97 8.88 -4.02 5.31
CA LEU A 97 8.72 -2.86 6.19
C LEU A 97 9.96 -2.58 7.04
N GLY A 98 10.58 -3.63 7.59
CA GLY A 98 11.83 -3.49 8.34
C GLY A 98 12.94 -2.86 7.50
N THR A 99 13.12 -3.33 6.25
CA THR A 99 14.11 -2.76 5.33
C THR A 99 13.80 -1.30 5.00
N ALA A 100 12.54 -0.98 4.69
CA ALA A 100 12.12 0.38 4.39
C ALA A 100 12.37 1.33 5.57
N ALA A 101 12.06 0.90 6.79
CA ALA A 101 12.32 1.67 8.00
C ALA A 101 13.83 1.93 8.21
N ALA A 102 14.68 0.91 8.00
CA ALA A 102 16.13 1.07 8.06
C ALA A 102 16.65 2.04 6.98
N LEU A 103 16.10 1.95 5.77
CA LEU A 103 16.44 2.83 4.65
C LEU A 103 16.07 4.29 4.94
N ARG A 104 14.85 4.56 5.43
CA ARG A 104 14.40 5.90 5.85
C ARG A 104 15.27 6.47 6.97
N GLN A 105 15.61 5.64 7.96
CA GLN A 105 16.52 6.01 9.05
C GLN A 105 17.89 6.42 8.53
N ALA A 106 18.49 5.63 7.63
CA ALA A 106 19.79 5.92 7.04
C ALA A 106 19.81 7.23 6.21
N MET A 107 18.68 7.60 5.60
CA MET A 107 18.53 8.85 4.86
C MET A 107 18.32 10.08 5.76
N GLY A 108 18.16 9.89 7.08
CA GLY A 108 17.89 10.98 8.02
C GLY A 108 16.55 11.66 7.79
N ARG A 109 15.62 11.01 7.07
CA ARG A 109 14.29 11.56 6.80
C ARG A 109 13.31 11.11 7.86
N SER A 110 12.59 12.08 8.44
CA SER A 110 11.42 11.80 9.25
C SER A 110 10.22 11.66 8.32
N MET A 111 9.57 10.51 8.34
CA MET A 111 8.29 10.30 7.66
C MET A 111 7.27 11.34 8.13
N SER A 112 6.36 11.75 7.25
CA SER A 112 5.21 12.56 7.62
C SER A 112 4.29 11.80 8.59
N GLN A 113 3.41 12.55 9.27
CA GLN A 113 2.43 11.98 10.20
C GLN A 113 1.54 10.92 9.53
N GLY A 114 1.02 11.21 8.33
CA GLY A 114 0.12 10.29 7.61
C GLY A 114 0.82 9.03 7.08
N GLU A 115 2.08 9.13 6.66
CA GLU A 115 2.88 7.96 6.28
C GLU A 115 3.14 7.06 7.50
N ARG A 116 3.43 7.66 8.67
CA ARG A 116 3.63 6.88 9.91
C ARG A 116 2.37 6.14 10.33
N GLU A 117 1.22 6.81 10.27
CA GLU A 117 -0.07 6.21 10.61
C GLU A 117 -0.41 5.07 9.66
N THR A 118 -0.20 5.27 8.35
CA THR A 118 -0.42 4.21 7.34
C THR A 118 0.48 3.00 7.58
N ASN A 119 1.77 3.22 7.80
CA ASN A 119 2.72 2.12 8.03
C ASN A 119 2.47 1.40 9.37
N ALA A 120 1.99 2.11 10.39
CA ALA A 120 1.58 1.50 11.65
C ALA A 120 0.37 0.58 11.45
N LEU A 121 -0.66 1.01 10.70
CA LEU A 121 -1.82 0.18 10.39
C LEU A 121 -1.44 -1.09 9.62
N ILE A 122 -0.51 -0.98 8.67
CA ILE A 122 0.02 -2.14 7.94
C ILE A 122 0.77 -3.08 8.89
N ALA A 123 1.65 -2.54 9.73
CA ALA A 123 2.40 -3.32 10.71
C ALA A 123 1.48 -4.07 11.68
N ASP A 124 0.45 -3.40 12.22
CA ASP A 124 -0.55 -3.99 13.10
C ASP A 124 -1.33 -5.10 12.39
N SER A 125 -1.69 -4.91 11.12
CA SER A 125 -2.38 -5.92 10.32
C SER A 125 -1.52 -7.16 10.09
N ILE A 126 -0.25 -6.99 9.73
CA ILE A 126 0.67 -8.12 9.55
C ILE A 126 0.88 -8.83 10.89
N GLN A 127 1.13 -8.08 11.96
CA GLN A 127 1.33 -8.62 13.31
C GLN A 127 0.11 -9.45 13.77
N ALA A 128 -1.10 -8.98 13.49
CA ALA A 128 -2.32 -9.73 13.80
C ALA A 128 -2.41 -11.05 13.02
N ALA A 129 -1.89 -11.10 11.79
CA ALA A 129 -1.95 -12.27 10.92
C ALA A 129 -0.88 -13.33 11.25
N ILE A 130 0.36 -12.91 11.53
CA ILE A 130 1.48 -13.84 11.75
C ILE A 130 1.90 -14.00 13.21
N GLY A 131 1.35 -13.18 14.10
CA GLY A 131 1.69 -13.13 15.53
C GLY A 131 2.87 -12.20 15.83
N GLU A 132 2.91 -11.69 17.08
CA GLU A 132 3.90 -10.72 17.56
C GLU A 132 5.34 -11.20 17.40
N ASP A 133 5.65 -12.42 17.84
CA ASP A 133 7.02 -12.96 17.79
C ASP A 133 7.52 -13.12 16.35
N ALA A 134 6.67 -13.66 15.46
CA ALA A 134 7.03 -13.86 14.06
C ALA A 134 7.19 -12.53 13.32
N PHE A 135 6.31 -11.56 13.62
CA PHE A 135 6.43 -10.20 13.10
C PHE A 135 7.73 -9.54 13.56
N ALA A 136 8.03 -9.57 14.86
CA ALA A 136 9.25 -8.97 15.41
C ALA A 136 10.51 -9.58 14.79
N ALA A 137 10.56 -10.91 14.65
CA ALA A 137 11.67 -11.60 14.01
C ALA A 137 11.83 -11.22 12.54
N ALA A 138 10.74 -11.20 11.78
CA ALA A 138 10.75 -10.84 10.37
C ALA A 138 11.12 -9.37 10.14
N TRP A 139 10.56 -8.46 10.94
CA TRP A 139 10.89 -7.04 10.92
C TRP A 139 12.38 -6.81 11.20
N ALA A 140 12.92 -7.45 12.25
CA ALA A 140 14.34 -7.37 12.59
C ALA A 140 15.22 -7.91 11.46
N ALA A 141 14.89 -9.08 10.90
CA ALA A 141 15.60 -9.65 9.75
C ALA A 141 15.59 -8.70 8.54
N GLY A 142 14.49 -8.00 8.28
CA GLY A 142 14.42 -6.96 7.26
C GLY A 142 15.38 -5.80 7.51
N ARG A 143 15.45 -5.30 8.74
CA ARG A 143 16.36 -4.20 9.12
C ARG A 143 17.84 -4.56 8.99
N GLU A 144 18.16 -5.84 9.17
CA GLU A 144 19.53 -6.36 9.07
C GLU A 144 19.90 -6.81 7.65
N SER A 145 18.91 -7.03 6.78
CA SER A 145 19.13 -7.43 5.38
C SER A 145 19.69 -6.28 4.56
N THR A 146 20.43 -6.61 3.49
CA THR A 146 20.84 -5.61 2.51
C THR A 146 19.65 -5.14 1.67
N LEU A 147 19.73 -3.92 1.13
CA LEU A 147 18.68 -3.39 0.27
C LEU A 147 18.50 -4.27 -0.97
N GLU A 148 19.63 -4.74 -1.54
CA GLU A 148 19.66 -5.60 -2.72
C GLU A 148 18.95 -6.93 -2.49
N GLU A 149 19.17 -7.59 -1.35
CA GLU A 149 18.50 -8.86 -1.01
C GLU A 149 16.98 -8.67 -0.85
N THR A 150 16.56 -7.65 -0.13
CA THR A 150 15.13 -7.38 0.08
C THR A 150 14.45 -6.99 -1.23
N VAL A 151 15.09 -6.19 -2.08
CA VAL A 151 14.57 -5.84 -3.41
C VAL A 151 14.43 -7.08 -4.28
N ALA A 152 15.44 -7.96 -4.31
CA ALA A 152 15.37 -9.19 -5.08
C ALA A 152 14.23 -10.09 -4.60
N MET A 153 14.04 -10.21 -3.28
CA MET A 153 12.91 -10.92 -2.68
C MET A 153 11.57 -10.29 -3.12
N ALA A 154 11.42 -8.98 -3.00
CA ALA A 154 10.19 -8.26 -3.35
C ALA A 154 9.81 -8.41 -4.83
N LEU A 155 10.79 -8.41 -5.73
CA LEU A 155 10.59 -8.62 -7.17
C LEU A 155 10.32 -10.08 -7.55
N ALA A 156 10.71 -11.03 -6.70
CA ALA A 156 10.42 -12.45 -6.89
C ALA A 156 9.05 -12.87 -6.31
N MET A 157 8.41 -12.03 -5.50
CA MET A 157 7.06 -12.29 -4.99
C MET A 157 6.05 -12.42 -6.15
N THR A 158 5.03 -13.25 -5.96
CA THR A 158 3.95 -13.46 -6.93
C THR A 158 2.59 -13.13 -6.34
N ASN A 159 1.61 -12.83 -7.20
CA ASN A 159 0.26 -12.47 -6.78
C ASN A 159 -0.53 -13.66 -6.19
N GLU A 160 -0.10 -14.91 -6.44
CA GLU A 160 -0.79 -16.13 -6.04
C GLU A 160 -1.01 -16.24 -4.51
N GLY A 161 -0.08 -15.70 -3.71
CA GLY A 161 -0.21 -15.68 -2.25
C GLY A 161 -1.17 -14.60 -1.72
N ILE A 162 -1.47 -13.58 -2.52
CA ILE A 162 -2.28 -12.41 -2.14
C ILE A 162 -3.77 -12.69 -2.38
N GLU A 163 -4.10 -13.45 -3.42
CA GLU A 163 -5.47 -13.81 -3.78
C GLU A 163 -6.05 -14.91 -2.85
N GLY A 164 -5.25 -15.93 -2.51
CA GLY A 164 -5.69 -17.07 -1.69
C GLY A 164 -6.05 -16.74 -0.23
N GLN A 165 -5.60 -15.60 0.30
CA GLN A 165 -5.84 -15.19 1.69
C GLN A 165 -7.22 -14.56 1.92
N ARG A 166 -7.95 -14.18 0.86
CA ARG A 166 -9.26 -13.51 0.99
C ARG A 166 -10.47 -14.36 0.65
N GLU A 167 -10.30 -15.43 -0.12
CA GLU A 167 -11.39 -16.37 -0.41
C GLU A 167 -11.88 -17.10 0.86
N HIS A 168 -11.07 -17.17 1.92
CA HIS A 168 -11.46 -17.74 3.22
C HIS A 168 -12.23 -16.76 4.13
N GLY A 169 -12.39 -15.48 3.74
CA GLY A 169 -13.10 -14.46 4.53
C GLY A 169 -14.44 -14.01 3.94
N ALA A 170 -14.75 -14.35 2.69
CA ALA A 170 -15.98 -13.92 2.00
C ALA A 170 -17.16 -14.88 2.24
N GLY A 171 -17.45 -15.19 3.50
CA GLY A 171 -18.70 -15.79 3.92
C GLY A 171 -19.81 -14.74 4.02
N GLY A 172 -20.41 -14.38 2.88
CA GLY A 172 -21.76 -13.84 2.75
C GLY A 172 -22.23 -12.74 3.71
N THR A 173 -22.08 -11.48 3.29
CA THR A 173 -23.10 -10.46 3.57
C THR A 173 -23.57 -9.89 2.25
N GLY A 174 -24.67 -10.46 1.73
CA GLY A 174 -25.45 -9.82 0.67
C GLY A 174 -25.91 -8.43 1.12
N PRO A 175 -26.29 -7.54 0.17
CA PRO A 175 -26.67 -6.18 0.50
C PRO A 175 -27.84 -6.20 1.49
N ALA A 176 -27.64 -5.55 2.64
CA ALA A 176 -28.68 -5.36 3.64
C ALA A 176 -29.88 -4.65 2.98
N GLU A 177 -31.00 -5.35 2.88
CA GLU A 177 -32.30 -4.74 2.54
C GLU A 177 -32.57 -3.61 3.55
N GLN A 178 -32.73 -2.40 3.02
CA GLN A 178 -33.14 -1.25 3.82
C GLN A 178 -34.58 -1.48 4.29
N PRO A 179 -34.92 -1.31 5.58
CA PRO A 179 -36.32 -1.35 6.00
C PRO A 179 -37.04 -0.10 5.48
N GLU A 180 -38.06 -0.31 4.63
CA GLU A 180 -38.98 0.75 4.20
C GLU A 180 -39.71 1.33 5.43
N ILE A 181 -39.38 2.58 5.77
CA ILE A 181 -40.14 3.36 6.74
C ILE A 181 -41.43 3.83 6.05
N ARG A 182 -42.55 3.14 6.29
CA ARG A 182 -43.88 3.69 5.99
C ARG A 182 -44.12 4.89 6.90
N ILE A 183 -44.10 6.08 6.32
CA ILE A 183 -44.68 7.27 6.94
C ILE A 183 -46.18 7.23 6.67
N ASP A 184 -46.97 6.79 7.65
CA ASP A 184 -48.40 7.02 7.68
C ASP A 184 -48.66 8.52 7.89
N VAL A 185 -48.98 9.23 6.81
CA VAL A 185 -49.49 10.60 6.88
C VAL A 185 -50.99 10.52 7.15
N LEU A 186 -51.37 10.63 8.43
CA LEU A 186 -52.73 10.98 8.83
C LEU A 186 -53.08 12.35 8.24
N GLY A 187 -54.17 12.43 7.47
CA GLY A 187 -54.64 13.71 6.94
C GLY A 187 -55.93 13.67 6.15
N ARG A 188 -57.06 13.53 6.87
CA ARG A 188 -58.39 14.17 6.73
C ARG A 188 -59.57 13.22 6.79
#